data_AF-A0A3D5EWL7-F1
#
_entry.id   AF-A0A3D5EWL7-F1
#
_cell.length_a   1.000
_cell.length_b   1.000
_cell.length_c   1.000
_cell.angle_alpha   90.00
_cell.angle_beta   90.00
_cell.angle_gamma   90.00
#
_symmetry.space_group_name_H-M   'P 1'
#
loop_
_entity.id
_entity.type
_entity.pdbx_description
1 polymer ?
#
loop_
_entity_poly.entity_id
_entity_poly.type
_entity_poly.pdbx_seq_one_letter_code
_entity_poly.pdbx_strand_id
1 'polypeptide(L)'
;MKLTLTPDELNAYYGELHEANAAFKGHYPADSSDRQPVHTVYGGANLFKAGFAAKLGEVALKTLETYAPNYHVFARVLGLPGAETLPSNPIELDSLTRALESNPEQVREIKQAAWLAFTVYNRVVKKLRTEPTEDNRIDFEDAYGNGTGA
;
A
#
# COMPACT_ATOMS: atom_id res chain seq x y z
N MET A 1 -18.24 -44.70 -25.01
CA MET A 1 -18.04 -43.75 -23.89
C MET A 1 -19.31 -42.96 -23.71
N LYS A 2 -19.86 -42.89 -22.49
CA LYS A 2 -20.99 -42.01 -22.17
C LYS A 2 -20.40 -40.63 -21.88
N LEU A 3 -20.76 -39.63 -22.69
CA LEU A 3 -20.20 -38.26 -22.62
C LEU A 3 -21.15 -37.29 -21.93
N THR A 4 -22.21 -37.80 -21.30
CA THR A 4 -23.27 -37.02 -20.67
C THR A 4 -23.59 -37.55 -19.29
N LEU A 5 -23.65 -36.63 -18.33
CA LEU A 5 -24.09 -36.89 -16.97
C LEU A 5 -25.61 -36.87 -16.91
N THR A 6 -26.20 -37.74 -16.10
CA THR A 6 -27.62 -37.67 -15.73
C THR A 6 -27.85 -36.52 -14.74
N PRO A 7 -29.11 -36.06 -14.57
CA PRO A 7 -29.44 -35.07 -13.56
C PRO A 7 -29.01 -35.49 -12.13
N ASP A 8 -29.12 -36.77 -11.80
CA ASP A 8 -28.75 -37.29 -10.48
C ASP A 8 -27.23 -37.25 -10.26
N GLU A 9 -26.45 -37.63 -11.28
CA GLU A 9 -24.99 -37.50 -11.27
C GLU A 9 -24.58 -36.03 -11.09
N LEU A 10 -25.24 -35.11 -11.80
CA LEU A 10 -25.02 -33.66 -11.72
C LEU A 10 -25.32 -33.11 -10.31
N ASN A 11 -26.42 -33.52 -9.70
CA ASN A 11 -26.81 -33.06 -8.36
C ASN A 11 -25.83 -33.52 -7.28
N ALA A 12 -25.29 -34.73 -7.39
CA ALA A 12 -24.25 -35.21 -6.49
C ALA A 12 -22.98 -34.34 -6.58
N TYR A 13 -22.52 -34.04 -7.80
CA TYR A 13 -21.37 -33.16 -8.00
C TYR A 13 -21.61 -31.72 -7.53
N TYR A 14 -22.84 -31.19 -7.68
CA TYR A 14 -23.16 -29.88 -7.13
C TYR A 14 -23.08 -29.84 -5.60
N GLY A 15 -23.45 -30.93 -4.92
CA GLY A 15 -23.29 -31.05 -3.46
C GLY A 15 -21.81 -30.98 -3.05
N GLU A 16 -20.96 -31.80 -3.67
CA GLU A 16 -19.51 -31.81 -3.41
C GLU A 16 -18.87 -30.45 -3.73
N LEU A 17 -19.23 -29.85 -4.86
CA LEU A 17 -18.74 -28.54 -5.27
C LEU A 17 -19.21 -27.44 -4.32
N HIS A 18 -20.42 -27.55 -3.77
CA HIS A 18 -20.95 -26.59 -2.80
C HIS A 18 -20.13 -26.59 -1.51
N GLU A 19 -19.82 -27.77 -0.96
CA GLU A 19 -18.98 -27.90 0.24
C GLU A 19 -17.56 -27.36 0.00
N ALA A 20 -16.95 -27.72 -1.13
CA ALA A 20 -15.62 -27.23 -1.49
C ALA A 20 -15.60 -25.71 -1.65
N ASN A 21 -16.62 -25.13 -2.29
CA ASN A 21 -16.76 -23.68 -2.44
C ASN A 21 -17.01 -22.97 -1.11
N ALA A 22 -17.75 -23.58 -0.18
CA ALA A 22 -17.97 -23.02 1.16
C ALA A 22 -16.66 -22.96 1.96
N ALA A 23 -15.86 -24.03 1.93
CA ALA A 23 -14.53 -24.06 2.54
C ALA A 23 -13.59 -23.03 1.88
N PHE A 24 -13.59 -22.94 0.56
CA PHE A 24 -12.79 -21.95 -0.18
C PHE A 24 -13.15 -20.52 0.22
N LYS A 25 -14.44 -20.17 0.30
CA LYS A 25 -14.90 -18.84 0.72
C LYS A 25 -14.49 -18.47 2.14
N GLY A 26 -14.38 -19.45 3.04
CA GLY A 26 -13.91 -19.23 4.41
C GLY A 26 -12.42 -18.87 4.47
N HIS A 27 -11.60 -19.49 3.62
CA HIS A 27 -10.15 -19.24 3.56
C HIS A 27 -9.77 -18.04 2.69
N TYR A 28 -10.55 -17.78 1.64
CA TYR A 28 -10.35 -16.71 0.69
C TYR A 28 -11.61 -15.86 0.63
N PRO A 29 -11.93 -15.09 1.68
CA PRO A 29 -12.95 -14.06 1.57
C PRO A 29 -12.56 -13.18 0.40
N ALA A 30 -13.46 -13.01 -0.56
CA ALA A 30 -13.23 -12.15 -1.73
C ALA A 30 -12.75 -10.77 -1.27
N ASP A 31 -12.04 -10.06 -2.16
CA ASP A 31 -11.55 -8.72 -1.86
C ASP A 31 -12.66 -7.84 -1.29
N SER A 32 -12.34 -7.10 -0.22
CA SER A 32 -13.30 -6.17 0.35
C SER A 32 -13.80 -5.22 -0.73
N SER A 33 -15.11 -4.99 -0.78
CA SER A 33 -15.69 -3.93 -1.60
C SER A 33 -15.35 -2.54 -1.09
N ASP A 34 -14.72 -2.43 0.09
CA ASP A 34 -14.17 -1.18 0.60
C ASP A 34 -13.12 -0.64 -0.35
N ARG A 35 -13.16 0.67 -0.57
CA ARG A 35 -12.14 1.33 -1.38
C ARG A 35 -10.78 1.17 -0.71
N GLN A 36 -9.89 0.44 -1.36
CA GLN A 36 -8.48 0.44 -1.03
C GLN A 36 -7.85 1.72 -1.60
N PRO A 37 -7.13 2.51 -0.81
CA PRO A 37 -6.42 3.68 -1.32
C PRO A 37 -5.25 3.22 -2.19
N VAL A 38 -5.47 3.18 -3.51
CA VAL A 38 -4.42 2.95 -4.50
C VAL A 38 -3.98 4.31 -5.05
N HIS A 39 -2.69 4.60 -4.95
CA HIS A 39 -2.09 5.74 -5.64
C HIS A 39 -1.49 5.25 -6.95
N THR A 40 -2.09 5.62 -8.08
CA THR A 40 -1.57 5.26 -9.40
C THR A 40 -0.71 6.39 -9.95
N VAL A 41 0.50 6.05 -10.40
CA VAL A 41 1.38 6.96 -11.13
C VAL A 41 1.46 6.49 -12.58
N TYR A 42 1.13 7.37 -13.51
CA TYR A 42 1.28 7.12 -14.95
C TYR A 42 2.55 7.79 -15.47
N GLY A 43 3.25 7.11 -16.37
CA GLY A 43 4.43 7.63 -17.06
C GLY A 43 4.45 7.16 -18.51
N GLY A 44 5.21 7.85 -19.36
CA GLY A 44 5.36 7.45 -20.76
C GLY A 44 6.03 6.08 -20.88
N ALA A 45 5.41 5.15 -21.61
CA ALA A 45 5.94 3.80 -21.82
C ALA A 45 7.35 3.82 -22.46
N ASN A 46 7.64 4.83 -23.29
CA ASN A 46 8.96 5.06 -23.89
C ASN A 46 10.09 5.35 -22.88
N LEU A 47 9.77 5.67 -21.63
CA LEU A 47 10.74 5.92 -20.56
C LEU A 47 11.03 4.67 -19.73
N PHE A 48 10.31 3.57 -19.96
CA PHE A 48 10.49 2.34 -19.21
C PHE A 48 11.88 1.75 -19.42
N LYS A 49 12.50 1.34 -18.32
CA LYS A 49 13.77 0.59 -18.29
C LYS A 49 13.71 -0.43 -17.15
N ALA A 50 14.53 -1.48 -17.25
CA ALA A 50 14.76 -2.36 -16.11
C ALA A 50 15.18 -1.54 -14.88
N GLY A 51 14.56 -1.79 -13.73
CA GLY A 51 14.79 -1.02 -12.49
C GLY A 51 13.95 0.25 -12.34
N PHE A 52 12.97 0.51 -13.21
CA PHE A 52 12.11 1.70 -13.12
C PHE A 52 11.43 1.89 -11.75
N ALA A 53 10.90 0.82 -11.15
CA ALA A 53 10.27 0.87 -9.83
C ALA A 53 11.24 1.34 -8.73
N ALA A 54 12.47 0.80 -8.71
CA ALA A 54 13.50 1.25 -7.78
C ALA A 54 13.83 2.72 -8.00
N LYS A 55 13.88 3.17 -9.27
CA LYS A 55 14.15 4.57 -9.59
C LYS A 55 13.04 5.51 -9.09
N LEU A 56 11.77 5.11 -9.21
CA LEU A 56 10.66 5.86 -8.62
C LEU A 56 10.79 5.93 -7.10
N GLY A 57 11.17 4.82 -6.45
CA GLY A 57 11.47 4.79 -5.01
C GLY A 57 12.54 5.79 -4.59
N GLU A 58 13.66 5.86 -5.32
CA GLU A 58 14.74 6.83 -5.07
C GLU A 58 14.24 8.28 -5.17
N VAL A 59 13.45 8.60 -6.20
CA VAL A 59 12.90 9.96 -6.40
C VAL A 59 11.91 10.32 -5.29
N ALA A 60 11.05 9.37 -4.91
CA ALA A 60 10.11 9.53 -3.81
C ALA A 60 10.83 9.73 -2.47
N LEU A 61 11.86 8.92 -2.18
CA LEU A 61 12.69 9.06 -0.97
C LEU A 61 13.37 10.42 -0.92
N LYS A 62 13.99 10.86 -2.02
CA LYS A 62 14.65 12.17 -2.08
C LYS A 62 13.65 13.31 -1.84
N THR A 63 12.44 13.18 -2.38
CA THR A 63 11.36 14.16 -2.16
C THR A 63 10.93 14.17 -0.70
N LEU A 64 10.72 13.00 -0.09
CA LEU A 64 10.39 12.86 1.32
C LEU A 64 11.49 13.45 2.22
N GLU A 65 12.76 13.12 1.97
CA GLU A 65 13.92 13.66 2.70
C GLU A 65 14.03 15.19 2.57
N THR A 66 13.65 15.76 1.42
CA THR A 66 13.71 17.21 1.19
C THR A 66 12.62 17.97 1.93
N TYR A 67 11.38 17.49 1.89
CA TYR A 67 10.21 18.26 2.35
C TYR A 67 9.63 17.77 3.68
N ALA A 68 9.92 16.53 4.07
CA ALA A 68 9.45 15.90 5.29
C ALA A 68 10.56 15.01 5.90
N PRO A 69 11.72 15.59 6.28
CA PRO A 69 12.93 14.86 6.66
C PRO A 69 12.81 14.01 7.93
N ASN A 70 11.75 14.19 8.72
CA ASN A 70 11.53 13.45 9.94
C ASN A 70 10.03 13.35 10.23
N TYR A 71 9.66 12.47 11.17
CA TYR A 71 8.27 12.22 11.54
C TYR A 71 7.52 13.46 12.05
N HIS A 72 8.21 14.43 12.65
CA HIS A 72 7.61 15.67 13.13
C HIS A 72 7.15 16.56 11.98
N VAL A 73 8.02 16.84 11.02
CA VAL A 73 7.68 17.65 9.83
C VAL A 73 6.66 16.91 8.97
N PHE A 74 6.88 15.60 8.75
CA PHE A 74 5.98 14.72 8.02
C PHE A 74 4.55 14.77 8.56
N ALA A 75 4.38 14.62 9.88
CA ALA A 75 3.06 14.62 10.50
C ALA A 75 2.34 15.96 10.35
N ARG A 76 3.05 17.08 10.48
CA ARG A 76 2.47 18.42 10.35
C ARG A 76 2.06 18.72 8.91
N VAL A 77 2.92 18.42 7.93
CA VAL A 77 2.65 18.70 6.51
C VAL A 77 1.49 17.85 5.99
N LEU A 78 1.38 16.59 6.43
CA LEU A 78 0.29 15.70 6.03
C LEU A 78 -0.97 15.83 6.89
N GLY A 79 -0.97 16.68 7.92
CA GLY A 79 -2.11 16.86 8.82
C GLY A 79 -2.51 15.60 9.58
N LEU A 80 -1.53 14.81 10.05
CA LEU A 80 -1.82 13.61 10.84
C LEU A 80 -2.52 13.99 12.17
N PRO A 81 -3.44 13.16 12.67
CA PRO A 81 -4.14 13.43 13.92
C PRO A 81 -3.18 13.69 15.09
N GLY A 82 -3.34 14.84 15.76
CA GLY A 82 -2.53 15.22 16.91
C GLY A 82 -1.14 15.76 16.55
N ALA A 83 -0.82 15.98 15.27
CA ALA A 83 0.49 16.51 14.85
C ALA A 83 0.82 17.88 15.46
N GLU A 84 -0.19 18.69 15.78
CA GLU A 84 -0.08 19.98 16.46
C GLU A 84 0.49 19.85 17.87
N THR A 85 0.31 18.70 18.53
CA THR A 85 0.80 18.42 19.89
C THR A 85 2.28 18.01 19.94
N LEU A 86 2.90 17.74 18.79
CA LEU A 86 4.31 17.36 18.72
C LEU A 86 5.21 18.53 19.14
N PRO A 87 6.25 18.28 19.95
CA PRO A 87 7.13 19.35 20.43
C PRO A 87 7.83 20.03 19.26
N SER A 88 7.87 21.36 19.28
CA SER A 88 8.61 22.17 18.30
C SER A 88 10.02 22.52 18.78
N ASN A 89 10.32 22.30 20.06
CA ASN A 89 11.65 22.50 20.63
C ASN A 89 12.56 21.34 20.21
N PRO A 90 13.73 21.60 19.58
CA PRO A 90 14.66 20.55 19.15
C PRO A 90 15.10 19.61 20.28
N ILE A 91 15.34 20.12 21.49
CA ILE A 91 15.82 19.32 22.63
C ILE A 91 14.75 18.32 23.08
N GLU A 92 13.50 18.78 23.14
CA GLU A 92 12.36 17.94 23.49
C GLU A 92 12.08 16.92 22.38
N LEU A 93 12.22 17.33 21.12
CA LEU A 93 12.04 16.45 19.97
C LEU A 93 13.09 15.34 19.94
N ASP A 94 14.36 15.64 20.19
CA ASP A 94 15.44 14.64 20.27
C ASP A 94 15.22 13.67 21.44
N SER A 95 14.75 14.18 22.58
CA SER A 95 14.45 13.33 23.74
C SER A 95 13.26 12.42 23.48
N LEU A 96 12.22 12.93 22.81
CA LEU A 96 11.07 12.15 22.35
C LEU A 96 11.48 11.11 21.29
N THR A 97 12.35 11.47 20.35
CA THR A 97 12.86 10.56 19.31
C THR A 97 13.58 9.38 19.94
N ARG A 98 14.48 9.63 20.91
CA ARG A 98 15.18 8.58 21.66
C ARG A 98 14.22 7.66 22.43
N ALA A 99 13.17 8.21 23.03
CA ALA A 99 12.13 7.42 23.69
C ALA A 99 11.37 6.53 22.68
N LEU A 100 11.03 7.06 21.51
CA LEU A 100 10.36 6.31 20.44
C LEU A 100 11.22 5.19 19.85
N GLU A 101 12.52 5.42 19.70
CA GLU A 101 13.47 4.41 19.21
C GLU A 101 13.72 3.30 20.23
N SER A 102 13.73 3.63 21.53
CA SER A 102 14.02 2.65 22.58
C SER A 102 12.80 1.83 23.00
N ASN A 103 11.64 2.46 23.17
CA ASN A 103 10.41 1.80 23.62
C ASN A 103 9.15 2.46 23.04
N PRO A 104 8.85 2.23 21.74
CA PRO A 104 7.72 2.88 21.08
C PRO A 104 6.37 2.53 21.72
N GLU A 105 6.21 1.32 22.27
CA GLU A 105 4.97 0.88 22.88
C GLU A 105 4.64 1.69 24.14
N GLN A 106 5.64 1.99 24.98
CA GLN A 106 5.44 2.88 26.12
C GLN A 106 5.04 4.30 25.68
N VAL A 107 5.62 4.80 24.59
CA VAL A 107 5.24 6.11 24.04
C VAL A 107 3.82 6.07 23.46
N ARG A 108 3.37 4.95 22.89
CA ARG A 108 1.99 4.82 22.38
C ARG A 108 0.95 5.08 23.46
N GLU A 109 1.15 4.54 24.66
CA GLU A 109 0.22 4.67 25.79
C GLU A 109 0.11 6.11 26.32
N ILE A 110 1.18 6.92 26.18
CA ILE A 110 1.26 8.25 26.80
C ILE A 110 1.15 9.39 25.77
N LYS A 111 1.73 9.19 24.57
CA LYS A 111 1.84 10.17 23.48
C LYS A 111 1.53 9.51 22.14
N GLN A 112 0.28 9.07 21.98
CA GLN A 112 -0.18 8.33 20.80
C GLN A 112 0.10 9.04 19.47
N ALA A 113 -0.06 10.37 19.39
CA ALA A 113 0.21 11.15 18.18
C ALA A 113 1.69 11.07 17.75
N ALA A 114 2.62 11.12 18.71
CA ALA A 114 4.05 10.98 18.45
C ALA A 114 4.40 9.57 17.97
N TRP A 115 3.84 8.55 18.62
CA TRP A 115 4.01 7.16 18.21
C TRP A 115 3.47 6.92 16.80
N LEU A 116 2.27 7.42 16.50
CA LEU A 116 1.64 7.25 15.19
C LEU A 116 2.49 7.91 14.09
N ALA A 117 2.88 9.16 14.29
CA ALA A 117 3.73 9.90 13.36
C ALA A 117 5.05 9.17 13.10
N PHE A 118 5.75 8.76 14.15
CA PHE A 118 7.03 8.04 14.06
C PHE A 118 6.87 6.69 13.35
N THR A 119 5.85 5.92 13.70
CA THR A 119 5.58 4.60 13.13
C THR A 119 5.24 4.70 11.65
N VAL A 120 4.34 5.61 11.27
CA VAL A 120 3.93 5.80 9.88
C VAL A 120 5.10 6.31 9.05
N TYR A 121 5.85 7.31 9.53
CA TYR A 121 7.02 7.82 8.84
C TYR A 121 8.03 6.72 8.53
N ASN A 122 8.42 5.92 9.53
CA ASN A 122 9.38 4.84 9.34
C ASN A 122 8.85 3.73 8.43
N ARG A 123 7.55 3.42 8.47
CA ARG A 123 6.93 2.47 7.54
C ARG A 123 6.93 2.99 6.11
N VAL A 124 6.65 4.28 5.90
CA VAL A 124 6.72 4.92 4.57
C VAL A 124 8.15 4.88 4.04
N VAL A 125 9.14 5.27 4.85
CA VAL A 125 10.56 5.20 4.46
C VAL A 125 10.95 3.77 4.10
N LYS A 126 10.58 2.78 4.93
CA LYS A 126 10.85 1.36 4.65
C LYS A 126 10.20 0.93 3.34
N LYS A 127 8.93 1.27 3.13
CA LYS A 127 8.17 0.91 1.92
C LYS A 127 8.84 1.49 0.67
N LEU A 128 9.20 2.76 0.67
CA LEU A 128 9.87 3.39 -0.46
C LEU A 128 11.27 2.79 -0.74
N ARG A 129 11.96 2.27 0.29
CA ARG A 129 13.26 1.60 0.14
C ARG A 129 13.16 0.18 -0.41
N THR A 130 12.14 -0.59 -0.04
CA THR A 130 12.07 -2.02 -0.35
C THR A 130 11.02 -2.37 -1.39
N GLU A 131 9.89 -1.68 -1.39
CA GLU A 131 8.70 -2.00 -2.19
C GLU A 131 8.00 -0.69 -2.66
N PRO A 132 8.69 0.19 -3.42
CA PRO A 132 8.13 1.49 -3.81
C PRO A 132 6.97 1.40 -4.82
N THR A 133 6.81 0.26 -5.49
CA THR A 133 5.72 -0.02 -6.43
C THR A 133 5.27 -1.45 -6.21
N GLU A 134 4.00 -1.64 -5.86
CA GLU A 134 3.43 -2.96 -5.56
C GLU A 134 2.86 -3.65 -6.82
N ASP A 135 2.32 -2.86 -7.75
CA ASP A 135 1.78 -3.32 -9.03
C ASP A 135 2.37 -2.44 -10.15
N ASN A 136 3.18 -3.06 -11.01
CA ASN A 136 3.76 -2.38 -12.17
C ASN A 136 3.14 -2.94 -13.45
N ARG A 137 2.44 -2.07 -14.18
CA ARG A 137 1.82 -2.40 -15.46
C ARG A 137 2.50 -1.61 -16.56
N ILE A 138 2.88 -2.31 -17.62
CA ILE A 138 3.38 -1.70 -18.85
C ILE A 138 2.36 -2.00 -19.91
N ASP A 139 1.74 -0.94 -20.39
CA ASP A 139 0.80 -1.02 -21.50
C ASP A 139 1.53 -0.64 -22.79
N PHE A 140 1.43 -1.51 -23.79
CA PHE A 140 1.96 -1.30 -25.14
C PHE A 140 0.84 -1.18 -26.17
N GLU A 141 -0.43 -1.13 -25.74
CA GLU A 141 -1.56 -0.86 -26.62
C GLU A 141 -1.32 0.50 -27.28
N ASP A 142 -1.15 0.49 -28.60
CA ASP A 142 -1.10 1.70 -29.40
C ASP A 142 -2.40 2.47 -29.18
N ALA A 143 -2.35 3.58 -28.44
CA ALA A 143 -3.42 4.59 -28.43
C ALA A 143 -3.68 5.21 -29.82
N TYR A 144 -2.98 4.74 -30.86
CA TYR A 144 -3.29 4.94 -32.26
C TYR A 144 -4.26 3.89 -32.79
N GLY A 145 -5.46 3.85 -32.21
CA GLY A 145 -6.60 3.42 -33.02
C GLY A 145 -6.73 4.42 -34.16
N ASN A 146 -6.54 3.99 -35.41
CA ASN A 146 -7.07 4.74 -36.55
C ASN A 146 -8.57 4.83 -36.33
N GLY A 147 -9.04 5.96 -35.80
CA GLY A 147 -10.45 6.35 -35.77
C GLY A 147 -10.93 6.63 -37.19
N THR A 148 -10.95 5.60 -38.03
CA THR A 148 -11.66 5.57 -39.31
C THR A 148 -12.52 4.30 -39.31
N GLY A 149 -13.59 4.34 -38.53
CA GLY A 149 -14.83 3.59 -38.73
C GLY A 149 -15.94 4.57 -38.37
N ALA A 150 -16.60 5.17 -39.37
CA ALA A 150 -17.76 4.65 -40.09
C ALA A 150 -19.01 4.61 -39.20
#